data_AF-A0A3S3M6H9-F1
#
_entry.id   AF-A0A3S3M6H9-F1
#
_cell.length_a   1.000
_cell.length_b   1.000
_cell.length_c   1.000
_cell.angle_alpha   90.00
_cell.angle_beta   90.00
_cell.angle_gamma   90.00
#
_symmetry.space_group_name_H-M   'P 1'
#
loop_
_entity.id
_entity.type
_entity.pdbx_description
1 polymer ?
#
loop_
_entity_poly.entity_id
_entity_poly.type
_entity_poly.pdbx_seq_one_letter_code
_entity_poly.pdbx_strand_id
1 'polypeptide(L)'
;MSMSLGQPHQIQYWLLKTEPGEWSWEDQASNGGISKWDGVKNKQAQNYMKSMSLSDLCFFYHSGPNERRVVGVVQVSRQWYETGEKEGAVDVRAVGLMRQPVSLKEMKEEEGLKGFVLFKQPRLSVVPVPQSIWEKSKEAFEGEEMFRRGRFLSLPMVIVATVIGVVSGKAIFGPPLEEYWTKKLQEDASKKKDEGSS
;
A
#
# COMPACT_ATOMS: atom_id res chain seq x y z
N MET A 1 -19.69 24.12 -29.95
CA MET A 1 -19.56 23.58 -28.57
C MET A 1 -18.15 23.03 -28.43
N SER A 2 -17.22 23.84 -27.92
CA SER A 2 -15.87 23.36 -27.62
C SER A 2 -15.96 22.47 -26.39
N MET A 3 -15.79 21.16 -26.57
CA MET A 3 -15.57 20.24 -25.46
C MET A 3 -14.23 20.62 -24.83
N SER A 4 -14.29 21.28 -23.67
CA SER A 4 -13.13 21.44 -22.79
C SER A 4 -12.68 20.04 -22.40
N LEU A 5 -11.61 19.56 -23.02
CA LEU A 5 -10.89 18.39 -22.54
C LEU A 5 -10.46 18.73 -21.11
N GLY A 6 -11.09 18.08 -20.14
CA GLY A 6 -10.77 18.25 -18.72
C GLY A 6 -9.27 18.12 -18.54
N GLN A 7 -8.66 19.08 -17.85
CA GLN A 7 -7.23 19.07 -17.59
C GLN A 7 -6.85 17.70 -16.98
N PRO A 8 -5.77 17.06 -17.45
CA PRO A 8 -5.34 15.78 -16.88
C PRO A 8 -5.06 15.98 -15.38
N HIS A 9 -5.64 15.11 -14.55
CA HIS A 9 -5.35 15.10 -13.12
C HIS A 9 -3.86 14.89 -12.91
N GLN A 10 -3.18 15.86 -12.29
CA GLN A 10 -1.80 15.67 -11.88
C GLN A 10 -1.78 14.73 -10.67
N ILE A 11 -1.10 13.59 -10.82
CA ILE A 11 -0.94 12.59 -9.76
C ILE A 11 -0.41 13.26 -8.50
N GLN A 12 -1.14 13.07 -7.40
CA GLN A 12 -0.69 13.46 -6.08
C GLN A 12 -0.11 12.27 -5.33
N TYR A 13 0.77 12.59 -4.39
CA TYR A 13 1.49 11.58 -3.60
C TYR A 13 1.08 11.67 -2.14
N TRP A 14 0.92 10.50 -1.53
CA TRP A 14 0.46 10.35 -0.16
C TRP A 14 1.32 9.32 0.58
N LEU A 15 1.24 9.32 1.90
CA LEU A 15 1.79 8.27 2.75
C LEU A 15 0.71 7.81 3.71
N LEU A 16 0.52 6.49 3.75
CA LEU A 16 -0.52 5.79 4.47
C LEU A 16 0.16 4.91 5.52
N LYS A 17 -0.12 5.15 6.79
CA LYS A 17 0.46 4.39 7.92
C LYS A 17 -0.44 3.25 8.34
N THR A 18 0.17 2.10 8.58
CA THR A 18 -0.45 0.92 9.18
C THR A 18 0.55 0.25 10.11
N GLU A 19 0.08 -0.40 11.17
CA GLU A 19 0.95 -1.27 11.96
C GLU A 19 1.04 -2.65 11.30
N PRO A 20 2.23 -3.26 11.19
CA PRO A 20 2.37 -4.58 10.57
C PRO A 20 1.53 -5.68 11.24
N GLY A 21 1.19 -5.52 12.52
CA GLY A 21 0.31 -6.45 13.24
C GLY A 21 -1.19 -6.25 12.94
N GLU A 22 -1.57 -5.10 12.38
CA GLU A 22 -2.96 -4.81 11.97
C GLU A 22 -3.15 -5.08 10.47
N TRP A 23 -2.26 -4.56 9.63
CA TRP A 23 -2.27 -4.78 8.19
C TRP A 23 -0.85 -4.62 7.62
N SER A 24 -0.22 -5.75 7.28
CA SER A 24 1.13 -5.81 6.70
C SER A 24 1.11 -5.72 5.16
N TRP A 25 2.29 -5.63 4.56
CA TRP A 25 2.42 -5.75 3.10
C TRP A 25 2.05 -7.16 2.62
N GLU A 26 2.37 -8.20 3.39
CA GLU A 26 2.02 -9.58 3.10
C GLU A 26 0.50 -9.76 3.07
N ASP A 27 -0.24 -9.11 3.98
CA ASP A 27 -1.70 -9.07 3.97
C ASP A 27 -2.22 -8.36 2.71
N GLN A 28 -1.65 -7.19 2.38
CA GLN A 28 -1.99 -6.45 1.16
C GLN A 28 -1.82 -7.32 -0.09
N ALA A 29 -0.68 -7.99 -0.22
CA ALA A 29 -0.36 -8.84 -1.37
C ALA A 29 -1.29 -10.07 -1.44
N SER A 30 -1.59 -10.67 -0.29
CA SER A 30 -2.44 -11.87 -0.20
C SER A 30 -3.91 -11.55 -0.45
N ASN A 31 -4.38 -10.33 -0.16
CA ASN A 31 -5.76 -9.90 -0.36
C ASN A 31 -6.08 -9.48 -1.82
N GLY A 32 -5.48 -10.17 -2.80
CA GLY A 32 -5.61 -9.82 -4.22
C GLY A 32 -5.01 -8.46 -4.58
N GLY A 33 -4.15 -7.91 -3.70
CA GLY A 33 -3.56 -6.60 -3.87
C GLY A 33 -4.49 -5.43 -3.59
N ILE A 34 -5.75 -5.61 -3.17
CA ILE A 34 -6.69 -4.50 -2.94
C ILE A 34 -7.03 -4.43 -1.45
N SER A 35 -7.11 -3.24 -0.87
CA SER A 35 -7.57 -3.06 0.50
C SER A 35 -8.40 -1.79 0.66
N LYS A 36 -9.35 -1.88 1.58
CA LYS A 36 -10.11 -0.74 2.06
C LYS A 36 -9.29 -0.03 3.12
N TRP A 37 -8.93 1.22 2.88
CA TRP A 37 -8.22 2.05 3.85
C TRP A 37 -9.21 2.80 4.74
N ASP A 38 -9.61 2.16 5.84
CA ASP A 38 -10.57 2.69 6.82
C ASP A 38 -9.93 2.89 8.21
N GLY A 39 -10.75 3.01 9.27
CA GLY A 39 -10.26 3.18 10.64
C GLY A 39 -9.62 4.54 10.97
N VAL A 40 -9.52 5.45 9.98
CA VAL A 40 -8.91 6.77 10.16
C VAL A 40 -9.85 7.71 10.93
N LYS A 41 -9.55 7.92 12.21
CA LYS A 41 -10.35 8.77 13.12
C LYS A 41 -9.95 10.25 13.11
N ASN A 42 -8.72 10.57 12.68
CA ASN A 42 -8.23 11.95 12.68
C ASN A 42 -8.85 12.73 11.50
N LYS A 43 -9.57 13.82 11.81
CA LYS A 43 -10.27 14.64 10.80
C LYS A 43 -9.35 15.21 9.71
N GLN A 44 -8.12 15.58 10.05
CA GLN A 44 -7.16 16.08 9.08
C GLN A 44 -6.71 14.96 8.12
N ALA A 45 -6.46 13.76 8.63
CA ALA A 45 -6.16 12.59 7.81
C ALA A 45 -7.35 12.21 6.92
N GLN A 46 -8.59 12.25 7.45
CA GLN A 46 -9.79 12.07 6.65
C GLN A 46 -9.92 13.12 5.54
N ASN A 47 -9.60 14.39 5.82
CA ASN A 47 -9.62 15.44 4.79
C ASN A 47 -8.59 15.17 3.69
N TYR A 48 -7.41 14.63 4.03
CA TYR A 48 -6.43 14.19 3.03
C TYR A 48 -6.96 13.03 2.19
N MET A 49 -7.59 12.03 2.80
CA MET A 49 -8.22 10.93 2.06
C MET A 49 -9.34 11.42 1.14
N LYS A 50 -10.14 12.40 1.58
CA LYS A 50 -11.19 13.03 0.76
C LYS A 50 -10.64 13.78 -0.45
N SER A 51 -9.40 14.28 -0.37
CA SER A 51 -8.72 14.94 -1.50
C SER A 51 -8.02 13.97 -2.46
N MET A 52 -7.98 12.68 -2.14
CA MET A 52 -7.38 11.68 -3.02
C MET A 52 -8.21 11.49 -4.29
N SER A 53 -7.50 11.35 -5.40
CA SER A 53 -8.09 11.06 -6.72
C SER A 53 -7.66 9.70 -7.23
N LEU A 54 -8.43 9.17 -8.18
CA LEU A 54 -8.07 7.91 -8.83
C LEU A 54 -6.66 8.03 -9.42
N SER A 55 -5.88 6.96 -9.28
CA SER A 55 -4.49 6.87 -9.72
C SER A 55 -3.45 7.63 -8.90
N ASP A 56 -3.84 8.38 -7.85
CA ASP A 56 -2.89 8.93 -6.88
C ASP A 56 -2.05 7.81 -6.25
N LEU A 57 -0.78 8.09 -6.00
CA LEU A 57 0.16 7.11 -5.47
C LEU A 57 0.44 7.33 -4.00
N CYS A 58 0.62 6.23 -3.29
CA CYS A 58 0.63 6.19 -1.85
C CYS A 58 1.81 5.32 -1.38
N PHE A 59 2.71 5.88 -0.58
CA PHE A 59 3.65 5.07 0.19
C PHE A 59 2.89 4.27 1.24
N PHE A 60 3.10 2.95 1.24
CA PHE A 60 2.66 2.03 2.27
C PHE A 60 3.72 2.02 3.38
N TYR A 61 3.38 2.64 4.50
CA TYR A 61 4.32 2.88 5.58
C TYR A 61 3.97 2.02 6.79
N HIS A 62 4.89 1.14 7.17
CA HIS A 62 4.79 0.43 8.44
C HIS A 62 5.15 1.37 9.58
N SER A 63 4.20 1.56 10.49
CA SER A 63 4.36 2.28 11.74
C SER A 63 4.36 1.32 12.92
N GLY A 64 5.17 1.60 13.93
CA GLY A 64 5.23 0.78 15.13
C GLY A 64 6.48 1.08 15.95
N PRO A 65 6.63 0.42 17.11
CA PRO A 65 7.83 0.53 17.93
C PRO A 65 9.06 -0.12 17.25
N ASN A 66 8.85 -1.24 16.56
CA ASN A 66 9.93 -2.03 15.95
C ASN A 66 10.13 -1.75 14.47
N GLU A 67 9.15 -1.10 13.82
CA GLU A 67 9.17 -0.90 12.37
C GLU A 67 8.62 0.47 12.00
N ARG A 68 9.46 1.28 11.35
CA ARG A 68 9.16 2.66 10.94
C ARG A 68 9.79 2.92 9.57
N ARG A 69 9.14 2.43 8.52
CA ARG A 69 9.70 2.46 7.16
C ARG A 69 8.62 2.39 6.09
N VAL A 70 8.90 2.98 4.93
CA VAL A 70 8.16 2.73 3.70
C VAL A 70 8.54 1.35 3.19
N VAL A 71 7.56 0.47 3.02
CA VAL A 71 7.79 -0.91 2.55
C VAL A 71 7.29 -1.15 1.13
N GLY A 72 6.33 -0.35 0.65
CA GLY A 72 5.74 -0.54 -0.67
C GLY A 72 5.01 0.69 -1.18
N VAL A 73 4.42 0.53 -2.36
CA VAL A 73 3.59 1.52 -3.02
C VAL A 73 2.23 0.91 -3.33
N VAL A 74 1.19 1.68 -3.01
CA VAL A 74 -0.19 1.42 -3.42
C VAL A 74 -0.72 2.61 -4.22
N GLN A 75 -1.81 2.39 -4.94
CA GLN A 75 -2.48 3.39 -5.77
C GLN A 75 -3.96 3.48 -5.38
N VAL A 76 -4.51 4.68 -5.36
CA VAL A 76 -5.94 4.89 -5.11
C VAL A 76 -6.76 4.30 -6.26
N SER A 77 -7.53 3.27 -5.94
CA SER A 77 -8.41 2.52 -6.84
C SER A 77 -9.88 2.88 -6.69
N ARG A 78 -10.26 3.44 -5.54
CA ARG A 78 -11.56 4.07 -5.30
C ARG A 78 -11.38 5.31 -4.44
N GLN A 79 -11.96 6.43 -4.87
CA GLN A 79 -11.99 7.67 -4.09
C GLN A 79 -12.85 7.53 -2.84
N TRP A 80 -12.79 8.54 -1.97
CA TRP A 80 -13.49 8.54 -0.69
C TRP A 80 -14.96 8.16 -0.84
N TYR A 81 -15.41 7.24 0.01
CA TYR A 81 -16.81 6.90 0.19
C TYR A 81 -17.12 6.74 1.68
N GLU A 82 -18.34 7.10 2.05
CA GLU A 82 -18.81 7.01 3.43
C GLU A 82 -19.08 5.56 3.82
N THR A 83 -18.63 5.16 5.01
CA THR A 83 -18.87 3.82 5.58
C THR A 83 -19.76 3.90 6.82
N GLY A 84 -20.06 5.10 7.27
CA GLY A 84 -20.90 5.45 8.41
C GLY A 84 -21.05 6.96 8.49
N GLU A 85 -21.77 7.46 9.50
CA GLU A 85 -22.16 8.88 9.57
C GLU A 85 -20.99 9.87 9.64
N LYS A 86 -19.83 9.43 10.15
CA LYS A 86 -18.60 10.24 10.30
C LYS A 86 -17.33 9.48 9.90
N GLU A 87 -17.51 8.39 9.17
CA GLU A 87 -16.46 7.46 8.78
C GLU A 87 -16.48 7.27 7.28
N GLY A 88 -15.33 6.95 6.72
CA GLY A 88 -15.23 6.60 5.33
C GLY A 88 -13.86 6.05 5.01
N ALA A 89 -13.72 5.67 3.76
CA ALA A 89 -12.56 4.95 3.27
C ALA A 89 -12.24 5.34 1.84
N VAL A 90 -11.01 5.06 1.44
CA VAL A 90 -10.60 4.92 0.05
C VAL A 90 -10.21 3.47 -0.17
N ASP A 91 -10.31 2.95 -1.40
CA ASP A 91 -9.74 1.64 -1.71
C ASP A 91 -8.39 1.84 -2.40
N VAL A 92 -7.37 1.12 -1.96
CA VAL A 92 -6.02 1.16 -2.53
C VAL A 92 -5.64 -0.19 -3.11
N ARG A 93 -4.92 -0.16 -4.24
CA ARG A 93 -4.37 -1.34 -4.90
C ARG A 93 -2.86 -1.36 -4.83
N ALA A 94 -2.26 -2.53 -4.67
CA ALA A 94 -0.83 -2.74 -4.68
C ALA A 94 -0.27 -2.37 -6.06
N VAL A 95 0.81 -1.59 -6.04
CA VAL A 95 1.63 -1.29 -7.22
C VAL A 95 2.90 -2.12 -7.15
N GLY A 96 3.57 -2.15 -6.00
CA GLY A 96 4.71 -3.03 -5.78
C GLY A 96 5.43 -2.78 -4.45
N LEU A 97 6.27 -3.73 -4.07
CA LEU A 97 7.14 -3.64 -2.90
C LEU A 97 8.36 -2.74 -3.20
N MET A 98 8.84 -2.02 -2.20
CA MET A 98 10.13 -1.32 -2.29
C MET A 98 11.26 -2.35 -2.38
N ARG A 99 12.21 -2.16 -3.31
CA ARG A 99 13.42 -3.01 -3.35
C ARG A 99 14.27 -2.82 -2.11
N GLN A 100 14.33 -1.57 -1.65
CA GLN A 100 14.96 -1.19 -0.40
C GLN A 100 13.95 -0.37 0.42
N PRO A 101 13.45 -0.91 1.54
CA PRO A 101 12.58 -0.17 2.44
C PRO A 101 13.28 1.10 2.95
N VAL A 102 12.58 2.23 2.92
CA VAL A 102 13.13 3.52 3.35
C VAL A 102 12.70 3.81 4.78
N SER A 103 13.64 3.76 5.72
CA SER A 103 13.38 3.95 7.14
C SER A 103 13.17 5.42 7.51
N LEU A 104 12.42 5.66 8.60
CA LEU A 104 12.25 6.99 9.16
C LEU A 104 13.57 7.67 9.52
N LYS A 105 14.59 6.88 9.89
CA LYS A 105 15.92 7.39 10.22
C LYS A 105 16.57 7.97 8.96
N GLU A 106 16.62 7.21 7.88
CA GLU A 106 17.16 7.66 6.58
C GLU A 106 16.39 8.88 6.07
N MET A 107 15.05 8.87 6.18
CA MET A 107 14.25 10.03 5.79
C MET A 107 14.58 11.30 6.59
N LYS A 108 15.01 11.18 7.85
CA LYS A 108 15.36 12.36 8.68
C LYS A 108 16.76 12.90 8.41
N GLU A 109 17.67 12.04 7.96
CA GLU A 109 19.05 12.39 7.63
C GLU A 109 19.13 13.15 6.29
N GLU A 110 18.14 12.95 5.42
CA GLU A 110 18.04 13.65 4.15
C GLU A 110 17.68 15.13 4.33
N GLU A 111 18.60 16.02 3.94
CA GLU A 111 18.43 17.46 4.14
C GLU A 111 17.21 18.04 3.43
N GLY A 112 16.84 17.48 2.28
CA GLY A 112 15.66 17.88 1.51
C GLY A 112 14.32 17.52 2.16
N LEU A 113 14.32 16.75 3.24
CA LEU A 113 13.10 16.32 3.96
C LEU A 113 12.87 17.14 5.24
N LYS A 114 13.75 18.12 5.55
CA LYS A 114 13.60 19.05 6.67
C LYS A 114 12.28 19.81 6.54
N GLY A 115 11.28 19.40 7.31
CA GLY A 115 9.95 20.04 7.35
C GLY A 115 8.80 19.20 6.79
N PHE A 116 9.07 17.97 6.35
CA PHE A 116 8.05 17.02 5.94
C PHE A 116 7.01 16.79 7.06
N VAL A 117 5.73 16.75 6.68
CA VAL A 117 4.59 16.66 7.63
C VAL A 117 4.70 15.43 8.54
N LEU A 118 5.26 14.32 8.02
CA LEU A 118 5.52 13.11 8.78
C LEU A 118 6.33 13.36 10.06
N PHE A 119 7.32 14.26 10.03
CA PHE A 119 8.19 14.55 11.17
C PHE A 119 7.56 15.52 12.15
N LYS A 120 6.81 16.49 11.63
CA LYS A 120 6.11 17.50 12.43
C LYS A 120 4.89 16.90 13.15
N GLN A 121 4.21 15.94 12.53
CA GLN A 121 2.97 15.34 13.01
C GLN A 121 3.04 13.81 12.97
N PRO A 122 3.83 13.17 13.85
CA PRO A 122 4.08 11.73 13.80
C PRO A 122 2.82 10.88 14.06
N ARG A 123 1.82 11.43 14.77
CA ARG A 123 0.54 10.76 15.06
C ARG A 123 -0.46 10.80 13.90
N LEU A 124 -0.18 11.54 12.84
CA LEU A 124 -1.07 11.65 11.69
C LEU A 124 -0.86 10.43 10.76
N SER A 125 -1.91 9.66 10.49
CA SER A 125 -1.83 8.37 9.78
C SER A 125 -1.83 8.49 8.27
N VAL A 126 -2.39 9.57 7.72
CA VAL A 126 -2.38 9.88 6.29
C VAL A 126 -1.78 11.27 6.12
N VAL A 127 -0.75 11.40 5.30
CA VAL A 127 -0.07 12.68 5.05
C VAL A 127 0.21 12.90 3.57
N PRO A 128 0.14 14.14 3.06
CA PRO A 128 0.58 14.45 1.71
C PRO A 128 2.10 14.31 1.62
N VAL A 129 2.57 13.77 0.50
CA VAL A 129 3.98 13.63 0.16
C VAL A 129 4.30 14.66 -0.93
N PRO A 130 5.20 15.63 -0.68
CA PRO A 130 5.70 16.51 -1.72
C PRO A 130 6.34 15.71 -2.86
N GLN A 131 6.14 16.15 -4.10
CA GLN A 131 6.69 15.48 -5.28
C GLN A 131 8.22 15.30 -5.18
N SER A 132 8.96 16.28 -4.68
CA SER A 132 10.41 16.16 -4.48
C SER A 132 10.82 15.00 -3.56
N ILE A 133 9.97 14.62 -2.61
CA ILE A 133 10.18 13.47 -1.73
C ILE A 133 9.89 12.18 -2.49
N TRP A 134 8.77 12.15 -3.22
CA TRP A 134 8.40 11.02 -4.04
C TRP A 134 9.48 10.65 -5.06
N GLU A 135 9.95 11.64 -5.83
CA GLU A 135 10.94 11.45 -6.89
C GLU A 135 12.28 10.91 -6.38
N LYS A 136 12.68 11.27 -5.16
CA LYS A 136 13.90 10.71 -4.54
C LYS A 136 13.70 9.27 -4.08
N SER A 137 12.54 8.96 -3.51
CA SER A 137 12.26 7.61 -2.99
C SER A 137 11.86 6.61 -4.08
N LYS A 138 11.39 7.06 -5.25
CA LYS A 138 11.02 6.14 -6.35
C LYS A 138 12.21 5.35 -6.88
N GLU A 139 13.44 5.84 -6.75
CA GLU A 139 14.64 5.10 -7.18
C GLU A 139 14.81 3.80 -6.39
N ALA A 140 14.49 3.83 -5.09
CA ALA A 140 14.45 2.65 -4.23
C ALA A 140 13.28 1.69 -4.55
N PHE A 141 12.28 2.16 -5.31
CA PHE A 141 11.22 1.33 -5.91
C PHE A 141 11.65 0.75 -7.27
N GLU A 142 12.30 1.55 -8.13
CA GLU A 142 12.56 1.21 -9.54
C GLU A 142 13.89 0.50 -9.85
N GLY A 143 14.81 0.33 -8.89
CA GLY A 143 16.19 -0.13 -9.12
C GLY A 143 16.40 -1.51 -9.77
N GLU A 144 16.22 -1.59 -11.11
CA GLU A 144 16.54 -2.60 -12.15
C GLU A 144 15.48 -3.65 -12.62
N GLU A 145 14.88 -3.35 -13.79
CA GLU A 145 14.10 -4.16 -14.75
C GLU A 145 12.70 -4.68 -14.36
N MET A 146 11.63 -3.95 -14.78
CA MET A 146 10.55 -4.48 -15.65
C MET A 146 9.57 -3.37 -16.13
N PHE A 147 10.03 -2.13 -16.36
CA PHE A 147 9.19 -1.06 -16.94
C PHE A 147 9.74 -0.54 -18.28
N ARG A 148 10.20 -1.46 -19.14
CA ARG A 148 10.30 -1.24 -20.58
C ARG A 148 9.62 -2.39 -21.33
N ARG A 149 8.29 -2.33 -21.42
CA ARG A 149 7.53 -2.64 -22.65
C ARG A 149 6.03 -2.55 -22.39
N GLY A 150 5.50 -1.35 -22.64
CA GLY A 150 4.31 -1.29 -23.48
C GLY A 150 4.68 -1.89 -24.85
N ARG A 151 4.30 -3.16 -25.07
CA ARG A 151 4.12 -3.78 -26.38
C ARG A 151 3.29 -5.04 -26.19
N PHE A 152 1.99 -4.91 -26.45
CA PHE A 152 1.25 -6.00 -27.07
C PHE A 152 2.04 -6.44 -28.31
N LEU A 153 2.52 -7.68 -28.32
CA LEU A 153 2.56 -8.62 -29.45
C LEU A 153 3.35 -9.87 -29.03
N SER A 154 2.59 -10.98 -28.89
CA SER A 154 2.92 -12.41 -29.03
C SER A 154 4.20 -13.01 -28.41
N LEU A 155 3.99 -14.03 -27.56
CA LEU A 155 4.87 -15.14 -27.10
C LEU A 155 5.97 -15.63 -28.07
N PRO A 156 6.91 -16.51 -27.65
CA PRO A 156 7.43 -16.85 -26.32
C PRO A 156 8.98 -16.88 -26.29
N MET A 157 9.66 -16.58 -25.17
CA MET A 157 11.00 -17.15 -24.96
C MET A 157 11.40 -17.25 -23.48
N VAL A 158 11.32 -18.50 -23.01
CA VAL A 158 12.03 -19.08 -21.88
C VAL A 158 13.55 -18.99 -22.15
N ILE A 159 14.38 -19.08 -21.08
CA ILE A 159 15.86 -19.09 -21.00
C ILE A 159 16.37 -17.67 -20.67
N VAL A 160 16.68 -17.31 -19.41
CA VAL A 160 17.77 -17.84 -18.57
C VAL A 160 17.42 -17.61 -17.09
N ALA A 161 17.15 -18.69 -16.35
CA ALA A 161 17.39 -18.81 -14.90
C ALA A 161 17.15 -20.27 -14.46
N THR A 162 17.68 -21.22 -15.23
CA THR A 162 18.00 -22.54 -14.69
C THR A 162 19.43 -22.44 -14.17
N VAL A 163 19.68 -22.99 -12.98
CA VAL A 163 20.90 -22.86 -12.17
C VAL A 163 20.89 -21.55 -11.37
N ILE A 164 20.17 -21.44 -10.24
CA ILE A 164 20.44 -22.09 -8.95
C ILE A 164 19.10 -22.22 -8.21
N GLY A 165 18.78 -23.42 -7.68
CA GLY A 165 17.72 -23.54 -6.67
C GLY A 165 16.69 -24.66 -6.81
N VAL A 166 16.96 -25.75 -7.54
CA VAL A 166 16.28 -27.03 -7.26
C VAL A 166 16.90 -27.64 -6.00
N VAL A 167 16.66 -27.05 -4.84
CA VAL A 167 16.83 -27.71 -3.52
C VAL A 167 15.88 -27.01 -2.54
N SER A 168 14.80 -27.70 -2.15
CA SER A 168 13.74 -27.32 -1.20
C SER A 168 12.40 -26.98 -1.86
N GLY A 169 11.66 -28.01 -2.26
CA GLY A 169 10.25 -27.91 -2.63
C GLY A 169 9.40 -27.35 -1.49
N LYS A 170 9.12 -26.05 -1.54
CA LYS A 170 8.05 -25.38 -0.81
C LYS A 170 7.43 -24.32 -1.72
N ALA A 171 6.13 -24.47 -1.95
CA ALA A 171 5.32 -23.65 -2.83
C ALA A 171 5.42 -22.15 -2.50
N ILE A 172 5.61 -21.31 -3.52
CA ILE A 172 5.66 -19.84 -3.42
C ILE A 172 4.26 -19.21 -3.59
N PHE A 173 3.26 -20.00 -3.98
CA PHE A 173 1.87 -19.57 -3.92
C PHE A 173 1.25 -20.12 -2.64
N GLY A 174 0.88 -19.22 -1.73
CA GLY A 174 0.07 -19.57 -0.57
C GLY A 174 -1.23 -20.27 -0.98
N PRO A 175 -1.88 -20.97 -0.05
CA PRO A 175 -3.09 -21.72 -0.33
C PRO A 175 -4.18 -20.80 -0.93
N PRO A 176 -5.03 -21.32 -1.83
CA PRO A 176 -6.10 -20.55 -2.46
C PRO A 176 -6.98 -19.82 -1.45
N LEU A 177 -7.44 -18.61 -1.81
CA LEU A 177 -8.24 -17.68 -0.97
C LEU A 177 -9.43 -18.34 -0.24
N GLU A 178 -9.98 -19.42 -0.79
CA GLU A 178 -11.06 -20.21 -0.17
C GLU A 178 -10.64 -20.85 1.17
N GLU A 179 -9.38 -21.28 1.30
CA GLU A 179 -8.86 -21.89 2.53
C GLU A 179 -8.70 -20.85 3.65
N TYR A 180 -8.34 -19.60 3.30
CA TYR A 180 -8.27 -18.49 4.26
C TYR A 180 -9.65 -18.14 4.84
N TRP A 181 -10.66 -17.97 3.98
CA TRP A 181 -12.02 -17.66 4.44
C TRP A 181 -12.62 -18.81 5.24
N THR A 182 -12.36 -20.06 4.85
CA THR A 182 -12.84 -21.23 5.58
C THR A 182 -12.27 -21.27 7.00
N LYS A 183 -10.96 -21.00 7.15
CA LYS A 183 -10.31 -21.00 8.46
C LYS A 183 -10.76 -19.82 9.33
N LYS A 184 -10.92 -18.63 8.74
CA LYS A 184 -11.40 -17.43 9.45
C LYS A 184 -12.85 -17.59 9.92
N LEU A 185 -13.71 -18.17 9.08
CA LEU A 185 -15.09 -18.49 9.45
C LEU A 185 -15.18 -19.54 10.56
N GLN A 186 -14.25 -20.50 10.60
CA GLN A 186 -14.17 -21.49 11.68
C GLN A 186 -13.70 -20.88 13.01
N GLU A 187 -12.69 -19.99 12.98
CA GLU A 187 -12.21 -19.28 14.18
C GLU A 187 -13.24 -18.28 14.74
N ASP A 188 -13.96 -17.57 13.87
CA ASP A 188 -15.03 -16.66 14.28
C ASP A 188 -16.25 -17.42 14.83
N ALA A 189 -16.52 -18.62 14.29
CA ALA A 189 -17.57 -19.51 14.80
C ALA A 189 -17.20 -20.17 16.14
N SER A 190 -15.92 -20.47 16.39
CA SER A 190 -15.47 -20.97 17.70
C SER A 190 -15.49 -19.88 18.76
N LYS A 191 -15.06 -18.66 18.44
CA LYS A 191 -15.12 -17.52 19.38
C LYS A 191 -16.54 -17.16 19.80
N LYS A 192 -17.52 -17.23 18.89
CA LYS A 192 -18.94 -17.01 19.22
C LYS A 192 -19.56 -18.10 20.11
N LYS A 193 -18.99 -19.32 20.15
CA LYS A 193 -19.48 -20.38 21.04
C LYS A 193 -18.96 -20.22 22.47
N ASP A 194 -17.76 -19.66 22.64
CA ASP A 194 -17.16 -19.46 23.97
C ASP A 194 -17.76 -18.23 24.70
N GLU A 195 -18.22 -17.21 23.98
CA GLU A 195 -18.88 -16.03 24.58
C GLU A 195 -20.36 -16.25 24.96
N GLY A 196 -20.97 -17.36 24.54
CA GLY A 196 -22.38 -17.68 24.81
C GLY A 196 -22.63 -18.60 26.03
N SER A 197 -21.59 -18.95 26.79
CA SER A 197 -21.67 -19.89 27.92
C SER A 197 -21.06 -19.33 29.21
N SER A 198 -21.35 -18.07 29.53
CA SER A 198 -21.21 -17.51 30.88
C SER A 198 -22.45 -16.75 31.29
#